data_AF-A0A7G1IGI0-F1
#
_entry.id   AF-A0A7G1IGI0-F1
#
_cell.length_a   1.000
_cell.length_b   1.000
_cell.length_c   1.000
_cell.angle_alpha   90.00
_cell.angle_beta   90.00
_cell.angle_gamma   90.00
#
_symmetry.space_group_name_H-M   'P 1'
#
loop_
_entity.id
_entity.type
_entity.pdbx_description
1 polymer ?
#
loop_
_entity_poly.entity_id
_entity_poly.type
_entity_poly.pdbx_seq_one_letter_code
_entity_poly.pdbx_strand_id
1 'polypeptide(L)'
;MQSGDLVRVRRGLYFKVPGPTRYGPVKPRVEEVAREVFRAPNSGFGPAGYSAARILGLTTQVPAKFEASALRKADPPVPGVVLHVRSNPARAALNEQEIAVLEVLRSPEHFVDGGMTTLARKVNDLATASSATARPRQGGSRRNRTGEGEPRTVDRCAQVSGVTRRPVTPRLRDNLDDLDALLGQAADALNRPFAFLEKDFWAMEVLRVAARDRPIALRDGTTGTVRTVFKGGTSLSRVYGLIDRFSEDIDLLVIFPDEGGGSSENQRDKLLKVIQAEVHQYLGADAVCEELLRSTRGVKRDIKYHYPLREAVYTALSEGVTLEMGARGGAEPAEQHILRSIIADYAITELGESDNQWEEFATFDVNVLKAERTLLEKLAAVHTITSDATAAAPAGWGRHLHDIYWLLESEAVRAKLAALGPEGRDQLVGDIEQRSAAADWPSAAASRGIRVEPGIRSRRTMCSESGRGLRGRHGFDVRPGSPD
;
A
#
# COMPACT_ATOMS: atom_id res chain seq x y z
N MET A 1 0.22 -32.26 9.91
CA MET A 1 -0.18 -31.69 11.21
C MET A 1 -1.68 -31.53 11.19
N GLN A 2 -2.36 -31.98 12.24
CA GLN A 2 -3.80 -31.81 12.43
C GLN A 2 -4.08 -30.47 13.14
N SER A 3 -5.32 -29.98 13.02
CA SER A 3 -5.76 -28.80 13.79
C SER A 3 -5.63 -29.09 15.29
N GLY A 4 -5.02 -28.16 16.01
CA GLY A 4 -4.76 -28.30 17.43
C GLY A 4 -3.42 -28.96 17.79
N ASP A 5 -2.65 -29.44 16.82
CA ASP A 5 -1.29 -29.92 17.05
C ASP A 5 -0.43 -28.81 17.69
N LEU A 6 0.41 -29.19 18.65
CA LEU A 6 1.34 -28.29 19.30
C LEU A 6 2.73 -28.43 18.69
N VAL A 7 3.15 -27.41 17.95
CA VAL A 7 4.51 -27.31 17.40
C VAL A 7 5.38 -26.56 18.39
N ARG A 8 6.46 -27.19 18.82
CA ARG A 8 7.40 -26.54 19.75
C ARG A 8 8.15 -25.41 19.03
N VAL A 9 7.93 -24.18 19.47
CA VAL A 9 8.68 -22.99 19.00
C VAL A 9 10.00 -22.88 19.75
N ARG A 10 9.96 -23.05 21.08
CA ARG A 10 11.14 -23.10 21.96
C ARG A 10 10.80 -23.87 23.24
N ARG A 11 11.78 -24.07 24.12
CA ARG A 11 11.51 -24.72 25.43
C ARG A 11 10.44 -23.93 26.19
N GLY A 12 9.32 -24.59 26.51
CA GLY A 12 8.21 -23.99 27.24
C GLY A 12 7.24 -23.13 26.43
N LEU A 13 7.42 -23.01 25.11
CA LEU A 13 6.52 -22.27 24.22
C LEU A 13 6.16 -23.12 23.00
N TYR A 14 4.86 -23.31 22.81
CA TYR A 14 4.29 -24.11 21.74
C TYR A 14 3.30 -23.27 20.95
N PHE A 15 3.31 -23.45 19.64
CA PHE A 15 2.34 -22.87 18.72
C PHE A 15 1.25 -23.91 18.44
N LYS A 16 0.00 -23.52 18.62
CA LYS A 16 -1.15 -24.35 18.29
C LYS A 16 -1.49 -24.15 16.81
N VAL A 17 -1.34 -25.20 16.02
CA VAL A 17 -1.60 -25.15 14.57
C VAL A 17 -3.10 -24.99 14.34
N PRO A 18 -3.55 -23.98 13.57
CA PRO A 18 -4.97 -23.72 13.33
C PRO A 18 -5.64 -24.83 12.52
N GLY A 19 -4.89 -25.55 11.67
CA GLY A 19 -5.36 -26.68 10.88
C GLY A 19 -4.33 -27.10 9.83
N PRO A 20 -4.54 -28.25 9.16
CA PRO A 20 -3.84 -28.50 7.90
C PRO A 20 -4.28 -27.45 6.88
N THR A 21 -3.32 -26.80 6.23
CA THR A 21 -3.58 -25.93 5.08
C THR A 21 -3.01 -26.60 3.82
N ARG A 22 -3.50 -26.19 2.65
CA ARG A 22 -3.01 -26.63 1.34
C ARG A 22 -1.53 -26.29 1.14
N TYR A 23 -1.10 -25.15 1.65
CA TYR A 23 0.25 -24.61 1.43
C TYR A 23 1.21 -24.89 2.60
N GLY A 24 0.87 -25.88 3.43
CA GLY A 24 1.69 -26.31 4.56
C GLY A 24 1.31 -25.65 5.89
N PRO A 25 2.13 -25.81 6.94
CA PRO A 25 1.77 -25.28 8.25
C PRO A 25 1.88 -23.76 8.28
N VAL A 26 0.85 -23.09 8.80
CA VAL A 26 0.96 -21.68 9.22
C VAL A 26 2.07 -21.58 10.26
N LYS A 27 3.01 -20.65 10.07
CA LYS A 27 4.10 -20.40 11.00
C LYS A 27 3.67 -19.39 12.06
N PRO A 28 4.12 -19.52 13.33
CA PRO A 28 3.88 -18.48 14.32
C PRO A 28 4.55 -17.17 13.90
N ARG A 29 3.88 -16.03 14.17
CA ARG A 29 4.44 -14.71 13.87
C ARG A 29 5.65 -14.42 14.75
N VAL A 30 6.69 -13.86 14.15
CA VAL A 30 7.93 -13.51 14.88
C VAL A 30 7.65 -12.54 16.03
N GLU A 31 6.75 -11.58 15.80
CA GLU A 31 6.34 -10.58 16.79
C GLU A 31 5.56 -11.20 17.96
N GLU A 32 4.62 -12.11 17.67
CA GLU A 32 3.86 -12.83 18.69
C GLU A 32 4.75 -13.75 19.51
N VAL A 33 5.70 -14.43 18.86
CA VAL A 33 6.70 -15.24 19.55
C VAL A 33 7.56 -14.35 20.45
N ALA A 34 7.99 -13.18 19.97
CA ALA A 34 8.75 -12.23 20.78
C ALA A 34 7.93 -11.76 21.98
N ARG A 35 6.69 -11.33 21.77
CA ARG A 35 5.76 -10.89 22.82
C ARG A 35 5.56 -11.99 23.87
N GLU A 36 5.33 -13.23 23.45
CA GLU A 36 5.12 -14.34 24.37
C GLU A 36 6.41 -14.68 25.16
N VAL A 37 7.59 -14.62 24.51
CA VAL A 37 8.90 -14.75 25.18
C VAL A 37 9.12 -13.70 26.26
N PHE A 38 8.54 -12.51 26.08
CA PHE A 38 8.64 -11.39 27.02
C PHE A 38 7.32 -11.11 27.76
N ARG A 39 6.36 -12.04 27.78
CA ARG A 39 5.05 -11.83 28.41
C ARG A 39 5.11 -11.65 29.93
N ALA A 40 6.20 -12.10 30.56
CA ALA A 40 6.40 -11.94 31.99
C ALA A 40 6.15 -10.47 32.40
N PRO A 41 5.39 -10.22 33.48
CA PRO A 41 5.21 -8.86 34.00
C PRO A 41 6.57 -8.22 34.20
N ASN A 42 6.70 -6.93 33.86
CA ASN A 42 7.94 -6.17 33.98
C ASN A 42 9.06 -6.55 32.99
N SER A 43 8.73 -7.07 31.81
CA SER A 43 9.73 -7.29 30.76
C SER A 43 10.16 -5.98 30.08
N GLY A 44 9.36 -4.91 30.19
CA GLY A 44 9.56 -3.65 29.48
C GLY A 44 9.67 -3.85 27.97
N PHE A 45 8.96 -4.86 27.46
CA PHE A 45 8.96 -5.24 26.07
C PHE A 45 8.12 -4.30 25.23
N GLY A 46 8.65 -3.93 24.08
CA GLY A 46 7.91 -3.22 23.04
C GLY A 46 8.79 -3.06 21.81
N PRO A 47 8.23 -2.61 20.69
CA PRO A 47 8.97 -2.49 19.44
C PRO A 47 10.07 -1.41 19.52
N ALA A 48 11.06 -1.51 18.64
CA ALA A 48 12.20 -0.59 18.57
C ALA A 48 12.54 -0.18 17.13
N GLY A 49 13.35 0.87 16.99
CA GLY A 49 13.89 1.31 15.71
C GLY A 49 12.84 1.52 14.62
N TYR A 50 13.09 1.02 13.40
CA TYR A 50 12.13 1.12 12.31
C TYR A 50 10.86 0.31 12.57
N SER A 51 10.91 -0.76 13.36
CA SER A 51 9.68 -1.44 13.78
C SER A 51 8.83 -0.48 14.60
N ALA A 52 9.36 0.16 15.66
CA ALA A 52 8.62 1.13 16.48
C ALA A 52 8.03 2.30 15.67
N ALA A 53 8.80 2.90 14.76
CA ALA A 53 8.27 3.97 13.91
C ALA A 53 7.18 3.46 12.97
N ARG A 54 7.32 2.24 12.46
CA ARG A 54 6.35 1.61 11.59
C ARG A 54 5.04 1.27 12.33
N ILE A 55 5.14 0.76 13.56
CA ILE A 55 4.04 0.50 14.52
C ILE A 55 3.21 1.77 14.74
N LEU A 56 3.88 2.93 14.81
CA LEU A 56 3.23 4.22 15.03
C LEU A 56 2.74 4.89 13.74
N GLY A 57 2.97 4.30 12.56
CA GLY A 57 2.64 4.90 11.26
C GLY A 57 3.49 6.12 10.92
N LEU A 58 4.74 6.14 11.39
CA LEU A 58 5.66 7.28 11.27
C LEU A 58 6.71 7.12 10.16
N THR A 59 6.84 5.95 9.54
CA THR A 59 7.77 5.74 8.42
C THR A 59 7.33 4.62 7.51
N THR A 60 7.48 4.82 6.22
CA THR A 60 7.21 3.78 5.20
C THR A 60 8.28 2.68 5.14
N GLN A 61 9.40 2.84 5.83
CA GLN A 61 10.50 1.87 5.82
C GLN A 61 10.12 0.56 6.50
N VAL A 62 10.50 -0.55 5.87
CA VAL A 62 10.26 -1.92 6.36
C VAL A 62 11.59 -2.52 6.81
N PRO A 63 11.80 -2.79 8.11
CA PRO A 63 13.02 -3.44 8.55
C PRO A 63 13.03 -4.90 8.10
N ALA A 64 14.21 -5.42 7.75
CA ALA A 64 14.37 -6.81 7.31
C ALA A 64 14.10 -7.84 8.43
N LYS A 65 14.15 -7.41 9.70
CA LYS A 65 13.87 -8.20 10.89
C LYS A 65 13.06 -7.35 11.86
N PHE A 66 12.21 -7.99 12.67
CA PHE A 66 11.47 -7.28 13.70
C PHE A 66 12.43 -6.74 14.76
N GLU A 67 12.45 -5.42 14.94
CA GLU A 67 13.26 -4.74 15.94
C GLU A 67 12.43 -4.57 17.22
N ALA A 68 12.94 -5.11 18.33
CA ALA A 68 12.28 -5.06 19.62
C ALA A 68 13.22 -4.53 20.69
N SER A 69 12.66 -3.99 21.77
CA SER A 69 13.38 -3.62 22.98
C SER A 69 12.82 -4.38 24.16
N ALA A 70 13.67 -4.72 25.13
CA ALA A 70 13.26 -5.33 26.39
C ALA A 70 14.31 -5.07 27.49
N LEU A 71 13.93 -5.33 28.75
CA LEU A 71 14.81 -5.20 29.90
C LEU A 71 15.87 -6.31 30.02
N ARG A 72 15.67 -7.42 29.31
CA ARG A 72 16.56 -8.58 29.34
C ARG A 72 16.76 -9.18 27.96
N LYS A 73 17.81 -9.98 27.80
CA LYS A 73 18.00 -10.80 26.60
C LYS A 73 16.97 -11.95 26.56
N ALA A 74 16.66 -12.41 25.34
CA ALA A 74 16.07 -13.72 25.14
C ALA A 74 17.20 -14.76 25.07
N ASP A 75 17.08 -15.84 25.83
CA ASP A 75 18.00 -16.98 25.77
C ASP A 75 17.21 -18.29 25.57
N PRO A 76 17.34 -18.97 24.41
CA PRO A 76 18.07 -18.52 23.23
C PRO A 76 17.43 -17.27 22.59
N PRO A 77 18.17 -16.54 21.72
CA PRO A 77 17.62 -15.45 20.92
C PRO A 77 16.40 -15.88 20.11
N VAL A 78 15.49 -14.96 19.84
CA VAL A 78 14.31 -15.22 18.99
C VAL A 78 14.72 -15.05 17.53
N PRO A 79 14.64 -16.10 16.68
CA PRO A 79 14.91 -15.97 15.25
C PRO A 79 14.05 -14.90 14.60
N GLY A 80 14.62 -14.12 13.68
CA GLY A 80 13.90 -13.02 13.01
C GLY A 80 13.75 -11.75 13.85
N VAL A 81 14.23 -11.71 15.10
CA VAL A 81 14.18 -10.53 15.97
C VAL A 81 15.57 -9.92 16.17
N VAL A 82 15.66 -8.60 16.01
CA VAL A 82 16.78 -7.79 16.49
C VAL A 82 16.38 -7.20 17.84
N LEU A 83 17.00 -7.68 18.92
CA LEU A 83 16.65 -7.27 20.28
C LEU A 83 17.62 -6.22 20.83
N HIS A 84 17.10 -5.06 21.20
CA HIS A 84 17.79 -4.00 21.90
C HIS A 84 17.54 -4.08 23.40
N VAL A 85 18.55 -4.48 24.18
CA VAL A 85 18.43 -4.50 25.64
C VAL A 85 18.49 -3.07 26.19
N ARG A 86 17.54 -2.72 27.06
CA ARG A 86 17.42 -1.40 27.69
C ARG A 86 17.48 -1.53 29.21
N SER A 87 18.51 -0.95 29.84
CA SER A 87 18.69 -0.99 31.30
C SER A 87 17.89 0.10 32.03
N ASN A 88 16.59 0.23 31.73
CA ASN A 88 15.71 1.20 32.40
C ASN A 88 14.47 0.49 32.97
N PRO A 89 14.46 0.14 34.28
CA PRO A 89 13.37 -0.62 34.90
C PRO A 89 12.02 0.09 34.85
N ALA A 90 11.97 1.42 34.70
CA ALA A 90 10.70 2.16 34.57
C ALA A 90 9.88 1.72 33.35
N ARG A 91 10.52 1.12 32.33
CA ARG A 91 9.85 0.57 31.14
C ARG A 91 8.89 -0.56 31.49
N ALA A 92 9.07 -1.24 32.62
CA ALA A 92 8.16 -2.26 33.12
C ALA A 92 6.72 -1.76 33.32
N ALA A 93 6.54 -0.46 33.58
CA ALA A 93 5.25 0.16 33.82
C ALA A 93 4.57 0.67 32.54
N LEU A 94 5.23 0.54 31.38
CA LEU A 94 4.76 1.08 30.11
C LEU A 94 4.15 -0.02 29.24
N ASN A 95 3.17 0.36 28.42
CA ASN A 95 2.65 -0.50 27.37
C ASN A 95 3.54 -0.47 26.11
N GLU A 96 3.29 -1.37 25.15
CA GLU A 96 4.10 -1.48 23.93
C GLU A 96 4.07 -0.20 23.07
N GLN A 97 2.94 0.54 23.03
CA GLN A 97 2.85 1.80 22.27
C GLN A 97 3.67 2.92 22.92
N GLU A 98 3.63 3.04 24.24
CA GLU A 98 4.46 3.99 25.00
C GLU A 98 5.95 3.68 24.82
N ILE A 99 6.31 2.40 24.85
CA ILE A 99 7.67 1.95 24.56
C ILE A 99 8.07 2.28 23.11
N ALA A 100 7.18 2.08 22.14
CA ALA A 100 7.43 2.45 20.74
C ALA A 100 7.75 3.94 20.61
N VAL A 101 6.95 4.81 21.25
CA VAL A 101 7.18 6.26 21.25
C VAL A 101 8.54 6.59 21.85
N LEU A 102 8.89 5.97 23.00
CA LEU A 102 10.21 6.15 23.62
C LEU A 102 11.36 5.71 22.73
N GLU A 103 11.21 4.61 21.98
CA GLU A 103 12.27 4.13 21.07
C GLU A 103 12.43 5.05 19.86
N VAL A 104 11.35 5.58 19.29
CA VAL A 104 11.42 6.53 18.18
C VAL A 104 12.01 7.86 18.62
N LEU A 105 11.65 8.35 19.81
CA LEU A 105 12.19 9.60 20.39
C LEU A 105 13.72 9.59 20.55
N ARG A 106 14.36 8.42 20.53
CA ARG A 106 15.83 8.33 20.62
C ARG A 106 16.52 8.94 19.40
N SER A 107 15.89 8.88 18.22
CA SER A 107 16.46 9.38 16.96
C SER A 107 15.34 9.67 15.95
N PRO A 108 14.48 10.68 16.21
CA PRO A 108 13.30 10.95 15.39
C PRO A 108 13.66 11.30 13.95
N GLU A 109 14.75 12.03 13.72
CA GLU A 109 15.24 12.36 12.38
C GLU A 109 15.70 11.15 11.56
N HIS A 110 15.98 10.02 12.23
CA HIS A 110 16.40 8.79 11.57
C HIS A 110 15.22 7.86 11.25
N PHE A 111 14.25 7.80 12.17
CA PHE A 111 13.16 6.83 12.10
C PHE A 111 11.84 7.40 11.58
N VAL A 112 11.64 8.71 11.54
CA VAL A 112 10.34 9.33 11.23
C VAL A 112 10.41 10.09 9.91
N ASP A 113 9.52 9.73 8.98
CA ASP A 113 9.31 10.48 7.75
C ASP A 113 8.71 11.85 8.13
N GLY A 114 9.49 12.92 7.93
CA GLY A 114 9.13 14.28 8.36
C GLY A 114 9.56 14.66 9.79
N GLY A 115 10.41 13.84 10.43
CA GLY A 115 11.14 14.20 11.63
C GLY A 115 10.27 14.48 12.87
N MET A 116 10.80 15.30 13.79
CA MET A 116 10.16 15.56 15.09
C MET A 116 8.73 16.12 14.99
N THR A 117 8.43 16.94 13.99
CA THR A 117 7.10 17.55 13.84
C THR A 117 6.01 16.50 13.57
N THR A 118 6.29 15.52 12.72
CA THR A 118 5.36 14.41 12.45
C THR A 118 5.17 13.55 13.70
N LEU A 119 6.26 13.26 14.42
CA LEU A 119 6.21 12.50 15.67
C LEU A 119 5.36 13.22 16.73
N ALA A 120 5.58 14.52 16.94
CA ALA A 120 4.85 15.31 17.92
C ALA A 120 3.33 15.30 17.65
N ARG A 121 2.94 15.44 16.37
CA ARG A 121 1.52 15.34 15.96
C ARG A 121 0.94 13.97 16.30
N LYS A 122 1.64 12.88 15.93
CA LYS A 122 1.18 11.52 16.21
C LYS A 122 1.04 11.25 17.70
N VAL A 123 1.97 11.72 18.52
CA VAL A 123 1.90 11.58 19.99
C VAL A 123 0.67 12.33 20.54
N ASN A 124 0.38 13.52 20.03
CA ASN A 124 -0.81 14.27 20.40
C ASN A 124 -2.11 13.53 20.00
N ASP A 125 -2.16 12.95 18.80
CA ASP A 125 -3.29 12.14 18.33
C ASP A 125 -3.51 10.91 19.22
N LEU A 126 -2.44 10.22 19.62
CA LEU A 126 -2.51 9.07 20.53
C LEU A 126 -2.97 9.47 21.95
N ALA A 127 -2.51 10.61 22.46
CA ALA A 127 -2.90 11.12 23.77
C ALA A 127 -4.39 11.52 23.80
N THR A 128 -4.88 12.15 22.73
CA THR A 128 -6.28 12.55 22.58
C THR A 128 -7.22 11.36 22.35
N ALA A 129 -6.79 10.32 21.64
CA ALA A 129 -7.56 9.08 21.50
C ALA A 129 -7.69 8.32 22.83
N SER A 130 -6.63 8.34 23.66
CA SER A 130 -6.60 7.68 24.96
C SER A 130 -7.46 8.41 26.01
N SER A 131 -7.63 9.74 25.89
CA SER A 131 -8.50 10.51 26.79
C SER A 131 -9.99 10.38 26.46
N ALA A 132 -10.34 10.15 25.19
CA ALA A 132 -11.73 9.92 24.75
C ALA A 132 -12.31 8.57 25.20
N THR A 133 -11.46 7.58 25.51
CA THR A 133 -11.86 6.24 25.99
C THR A 133 -12.03 6.14 27.51
N ALA A 134 -11.75 7.21 28.26
CA ALA A 134 -11.95 7.25 29.70
C ALA A 134 -13.43 7.48 30.07
N ARG A 135 -14.26 6.41 30.04
CA ARG A 135 -15.57 6.42 30.73
C ARG A 135 -15.37 6.50 32.26
N PRO A 136 -16.23 7.23 32.99
CA PRO A 136 -16.11 7.33 34.44
C PRO A 136 -16.39 5.97 35.09
N ARG A 137 -15.55 5.58 36.04
CA ARG A 137 -15.78 4.46 36.95
C ARG A 137 -17.03 4.76 37.79
N GLN A 138 -18.20 4.31 37.36
CA GLN A 138 -19.39 4.28 38.21
C GLN A 138 -19.43 2.98 39.01
N GLY A 139 -19.60 3.15 40.32
CA GLY A 139 -19.64 2.12 41.33
C GLY A 139 -20.79 1.13 41.16
N GLY A 140 -20.58 -0.05 41.73
CA GLY A 140 -21.48 -1.18 41.62
C GLY A 140 -22.88 -0.91 42.13
N SER A 141 -23.87 -1.37 41.36
CA SER A 141 -25.19 -1.70 41.88
C SER A 141 -25.58 -3.08 41.35
N ARG A 142 -25.61 -4.05 42.27
CA ARG A 142 -26.17 -5.38 42.05
C ARG A 142 -27.66 -5.25 41.70
N ARG A 143 -28.07 -5.78 40.56
CA ARG A 143 -29.46 -6.19 40.33
C ARG A 143 -29.48 -7.63 39.79
N ASN A 144 -30.09 -8.50 40.59
CA ASN A 144 -30.50 -9.84 40.22
C ASN A 144 -31.51 -9.79 39.07
N ARG A 145 -31.38 -10.69 38.10
CA ARG A 145 -32.52 -11.16 37.30
C ARG A 145 -32.31 -12.64 36.94
N THR A 146 -33.05 -13.46 37.66
CA THR A 146 -33.48 -14.81 37.27
C THR A 146 -34.48 -14.70 36.12
N GLY A 147 -34.44 -15.66 35.18
CA GLY A 147 -35.43 -15.77 34.12
C GLY A 147 -35.00 -16.74 33.04
N GLU A 148 -35.34 -18.00 33.25
CA GLU A 148 -35.27 -19.12 32.30
C GLU A 148 -36.11 -18.86 31.04
N GLY A 149 -35.69 -19.43 29.91
CA GLY A 149 -36.47 -19.48 28.68
C GLY A 149 -35.85 -20.48 27.70
N GLU A 150 -36.45 -21.68 27.62
CA GLU A 150 -36.14 -22.75 26.67
C GLU A 150 -36.30 -22.30 25.20
N PRO A 151 -35.58 -22.92 24.24
CA PRO A 151 -35.77 -22.66 22.82
C PRO A 151 -36.91 -23.51 22.23
N ARG A 152 -37.87 -22.85 21.58
CA ARG A 152 -38.88 -23.50 20.74
C ARG A 152 -38.30 -23.84 19.36
N THR A 153 -38.45 -25.11 19.01
CA THR A 153 -38.33 -25.66 17.66
C THR A 153 -39.36 -25.05 16.70
N VAL A 154 -38.95 -24.75 15.46
CA VAL A 154 -39.87 -24.65 14.33
C VAL A 154 -39.22 -25.17 13.05
N ASP A 155 -39.75 -26.32 12.67
CA ASP A 155 -40.03 -26.91 11.36
C ASP A 155 -39.21 -26.67 10.09
N ARG A 156 -38.95 -27.83 9.47
CA ARG A 156 -38.58 -28.09 8.08
C ARG A 156 -39.64 -27.54 7.12
N CYS A 157 -39.20 -27.02 5.98
CA CYS A 157 -39.94 -27.20 4.74
C CYS A 157 -39.03 -27.24 3.51
N ALA A 158 -39.29 -28.28 2.70
CA ALA A 158 -39.11 -28.43 1.26
C ALA A 158 -37.72 -28.22 0.63
N GLN A 159 -37.12 -29.37 0.29
CA GLN A 159 -36.18 -29.51 -0.80
C GLN A 159 -36.83 -29.07 -2.12
N VAL A 160 -36.18 -28.16 -2.85
CA VAL A 160 -36.40 -27.98 -4.29
C VAL A 160 -35.14 -28.42 -5.00
N SER A 161 -35.35 -29.40 -5.86
CA SER A 161 -34.42 -30.14 -6.69
C SER A 161 -33.72 -29.29 -7.76
N GLY A 162 -32.42 -29.54 -7.94
CA GLY A 162 -31.85 -29.77 -9.28
C GLY A 162 -31.61 -28.55 -10.17
N VAL A 163 -30.88 -27.54 -9.70
CA VAL A 163 -30.03 -26.74 -10.60
C VAL A 163 -28.63 -27.30 -10.46
N THR A 164 -28.06 -27.81 -11.55
CA THR A 164 -26.63 -28.13 -11.62
C THR A 164 -25.85 -26.84 -11.41
N ARG A 165 -25.54 -26.51 -10.15
CA ARG A 165 -24.59 -25.45 -9.79
C ARG A 165 -23.28 -25.81 -10.48
N ARG A 166 -22.84 -24.96 -11.42
CA ARG A 166 -21.44 -24.96 -11.85
C ARG A 166 -20.58 -24.97 -10.57
N PRO A 167 -19.50 -25.78 -10.51
CA PRO A 167 -18.62 -25.73 -9.36
C PRO A 167 -18.14 -24.29 -9.22
N VAL A 168 -18.54 -23.64 -8.14
CA VAL A 168 -18.07 -22.30 -7.81
C VAL A 168 -16.64 -22.48 -7.35
N THR A 169 -15.69 -21.93 -8.10
CA THR A 169 -14.29 -21.90 -7.67
C THR A 169 -14.24 -21.27 -6.28
N PRO A 170 -13.57 -21.91 -5.30
CA PRO A 170 -13.50 -21.35 -3.96
C PRO A 170 -12.69 -20.05 -3.96
N ARG A 171 -12.96 -19.19 -2.98
CA ARG A 171 -12.22 -17.93 -2.80
C ARG A 171 -11.16 -18.10 -1.73
N LEU A 172 -9.92 -17.74 -2.05
CA LEU A 172 -8.80 -17.83 -1.12
C LEU A 172 -9.00 -16.90 0.07
N ARG A 173 -9.61 -15.72 -0.15
CA ARG A 173 -9.93 -14.77 0.94
C ARG A 173 -10.96 -15.28 1.96
N ASP A 174 -11.75 -16.30 1.60
CA ASP A 174 -12.66 -16.97 2.54
C ASP A 174 -11.95 -18.06 3.37
N ASN A 175 -10.71 -18.43 2.99
CA ASN A 175 -9.88 -19.41 3.69
C ASN A 175 -8.57 -18.78 4.13
N LEU A 176 -8.68 -17.99 5.21
CA LEU A 176 -7.60 -17.14 5.71
C LEU A 176 -6.34 -17.90 6.15
N ASP A 177 -6.45 -19.17 6.55
CA ASP A 177 -5.29 -19.97 6.92
C ASP A 177 -4.51 -20.49 5.70
N ASP A 178 -5.20 -20.86 4.62
CA ASP A 178 -4.56 -21.14 3.33
C ASP A 178 -3.89 -19.89 2.77
N LEU A 179 -4.57 -18.73 2.82
CA LEU A 179 -3.99 -17.46 2.39
C LEU A 179 -2.71 -17.14 3.17
N ASP A 180 -2.73 -17.31 4.48
CA ASP A 180 -1.58 -17.06 5.34
C ASP A 180 -0.40 -17.99 5.09
N ALA A 181 -0.67 -19.30 4.98
CA ALA A 181 0.36 -20.26 4.65
C ALA A 181 1.01 -19.96 3.29
N LEU A 182 0.22 -19.61 2.28
CA LEU A 182 0.73 -19.22 0.97
C LEU A 182 1.56 -17.94 1.03
N LEU A 183 1.06 -16.91 1.71
CA LEU A 183 1.78 -15.66 1.90
C LEU A 183 3.11 -15.87 2.61
N GLY A 184 3.15 -16.70 3.66
CA GLY A 184 4.37 -17.02 4.39
C GLY A 184 5.38 -17.78 3.53
N GLN A 185 4.91 -18.75 2.74
CA GLN A 185 5.77 -19.51 1.84
C GLN A 185 6.33 -18.64 0.71
N ALA A 186 5.49 -17.79 0.10
CA ALA A 186 5.88 -16.84 -0.94
C ALA A 186 6.83 -15.76 -0.41
N ALA A 187 6.61 -15.26 0.81
CA ALA A 187 7.48 -14.26 1.44
C ALA A 187 8.90 -14.80 1.61
N ASP A 188 9.03 -16.04 2.12
CA ASP A 188 10.30 -16.72 2.28
C ASP A 188 10.98 -16.99 0.93
N ALA A 189 10.24 -17.49 -0.07
CA ALA A 189 10.78 -17.87 -1.36
C ALA A 189 11.18 -16.68 -2.24
N LEU A 190 10.38 -15.61 -2.23
CA LEU A 190 10.60 -14.42 -3.04
C LEU A 190 11.48 -13.38 -2.33
N ASN A 191 11.87 -13.63 -1.07
CA ASN A 191 12.57 -12.67 -0.21
C ASN A 191 11.85 -11.30 -0.18
N ARG A 192 10.52 -11.33 -0.04
CA ARG A 192 9.66 -10.14 0.05
C ARG A 192 8.94 -10.12 1.40
N PRO A 193 8.69 -8.94 1.99
CA PRO A 193 7.95 -8.86 3.25
C PRO A 193 6.55 -9.48 3.13
N PHE A 194 6.12 -10.23 4.13
CA PHE A 194 4.77 -10.84 4.19
C PHE A 194 3.69 -9.79 3.94
N ALA A 195 3.72 -8.69 4.70
CA ALA A 195 2.73 -7.62 4.58
C ALA A 195 2.72 -6.94 3.20
N PHE A 196 3.84 -6.97 2.46
CA PHE A 196 3.88 -6.49 1.07
C PHE A 196 3.04 -7.40 0.16
N LEU A 197 3.20 -8.72 0.29
CA LEU A 197 2.48 -9.69 -0.52
C LEU A 197 0.99 -9.74 -0.15
N GLU A 198 0.67 -9.59 1.14
CA GLU A 198 -0.72 -9.54 1.61
C GLU A 198 -1.42 -8.31 1.01
N LYS A 199 -0.76 -7.15 1.06
CA LYS A 199 -1.33 -5.93 0.48
C LYS A 199 -1.42 -5.99 -1.04
N ASP A 200 -0.45 -6.58 -1.74
CA ASP A 200 -0.54 -6.83 -3.18
C ASP A 200 -1.75 -7.69 -3.53
N PHE A 201 -1.98 -8.78 -2.79
CA PHE A 201 -3.14 -9.65 -2.98
C PHE A 201 -4.45 -8.85 -2.90
N TRP A 202 -4.67 -8.10 -1.82
CA TRP A 202 -5.88 -7.29 -1.67
C TRP A 202 -5.98 -6.15 -2.70
N ALA A 203 -4.85 -5.55 -3.08
CA ALA A 203 -4.82 -4.50 -4.09
C ALA A 203 -5.23 -5.02 -5.47
N MET A 204 -4.75 -6.20 -5.87
CA MET A 204 -5.16 -6.79 -7.14
C MET A 204 -6.65 -7.13 -7.15
N GLU A 205 -7.23 -7.54 -6.01
CA GLU A 205 -8.66 -7.82 -5.92
C GLU A 205 -9.54 -6.56 -5.93
N VAL A 206 -9.09 -5.45 -5.32
CA VAL A 206 -9.71 -4.14 -5.50
C VAL A 206 -9.66 -3.73 -6.98
N LEU A 207 -8.47 -3.82 -7.60
CA LEU A 207 -8.25 -3.41 -8.99
C LEU A 207 -9.08 -4.24 -9.96
N ARG A 208 -9.19 -5.56 -9.76
CA ARG A 208 -9.97 -6.50 -10.58
C ARG A 208 -11.42 -6.06 -10.78
N VAL A 209 -12.03 -5.47 -9.76
CA VAL A 209 -13.40 -4.96 -9.83
C VAL A 209 -13.43 -3.51 -10.27
N ALA A 210 -12.56 -2.67 -9.70
CA ALA A 210 -12.55 -1.25 -10.00
C ALA A 210 -12.25 -0.98 -11.48
N ALA A 211 -11.40 -1.78 -12.13
CA ALA A 211 -10.95 -1.61 -13.51
C ALA A 211 -11.98 -1.99 -14.60
N ARG A 212 -13.14 -2.52 -14.23
CA ARG A 212 -14.15 -2.99 -15.20
C ARG A 212 -14.80 -1.83 -15.94
N ASP A 213 -14.99 -2.00 -17.25
CA ASP A 213 -15.80 -1.09 -18.05
C ASP A 213 -17.25 -1.11 -17.57
N ARG A 214 -17.89 0.07 -17.54
CA ARG A 214 -19.27 0.22 -17.06
C ARG A 214 -20.09 1.11 -17.98
N PRO A 215 -21.37 0.79 -18.24
CA PRO A 215 -22.24 1.65 -19.03
C PRO A 215 -22.64 2.90 -18.24
N ILE A 216 -22.84 4.01 -18.96
CA ILE A 216 -23.42 5.25 -18.41
C ILE A 216 -24.41 5.86 -19.41
N ALA A 217 -25.55 6.31 -18.92
CA ALA A 217 -26.51 7.05 -19.74
C ALA A 217 -25.97 8.44 -20.07
N LEU A 218 -26.13 8.85 -21.33
CA LEU A 218 -25.68 10.14 -21.87
C LEU A 218 -26.87 11.10 -22.00
N ARG A 219 -26.57 12.40 -22.22
CA ARG A 219 -27.61 13.45 -22.25
C ARG A 219 -28.52 13.35 -23.47
N ASP A 220 -28.05 12.82 -24.58
CA ASP A 220 -28.82 12.57 -25.79
C ASP A 220 -29.71 11.30 -25.72
N GLY A 221 -29.68 10.59 -24.58
CA GLY A 221 -30.44 9.35 -24.36
C GLY A 221 -29.72 8.07 -24.81
N THR A 222 -28.51 8.18 -25.38
CA THR A 222 -27.68 7.03 -25.72
C THR A 222 -26.92 6.49 -24.48
N THR A 223 -26.27 5.34 -24.63
CA THR A 223 -25.42 4.75 -23.58
C THR A 223 -23.98 4.76 -24.03
N GLY A 224 -23.11 5.36 -23.23
CA GLY A 224 -21.66 5.33 -23.43
C GLY A 224 -20.98 4.34 -22.48
N THR A 225 -19.70 4.08 -22.73
CA THR A 225 -18.87 3.21 -21.89
C THR A 225 -17.88 4.04 -21.09
N VAL A 226 -17.93 3.92 -19.77
CA VAL A 226 -16.91 4.43 -18.87
C VAL A 226 -15.80 3.42 -18.76
N ARG A 227 -14.58 3.89 -19.02
CA ARG A 227 -13.35 3.11 -18.92
C ARG A 227 -12.51 3.63 -17.76
N THR A 228 -11.58 2.82 -17.29
CA THR A 228 -10.62 3.20 -16.25
C THR A 228 -9.20 2.98 -16.73
N VAL A 229 -8.30 3.90 -16.41
CA VAL A 229 -6.85 3.77 -16.67
C VAL A 229 -6.11 3.74 -15.34
N PHE A 230 -5.40 2.63 -15.11
CA PHE A 230 -4.52 2.46 -13.97
C PHE A 230 -3.22 3.23 -14.17
N LYS A 231 -2.84 4.02 -13.17
CA LYS A 231 -1.66 4.89 -13.22
C LYS A 231 -0.92 4.91 -11.88
N GLY A 232 0.07 5.80 -11.79
CA GLY A 232 0.76 6.09 -10.54
C GLY A 232 1.93 5.15 -10.24
N GLY A 233 2.32 5.08 -8.96
CA GLY A 233 3.46 4.26 -8.54
C GLY A 233 3.17 2.76 -8.65
N THR A 234 1.93 2.35 -8.41
CA THR A 234 1.56 0.94 -8.34
C THR A 234 1.51 0.31 -9.74
N SER A 235 1.14 1.08 -10.79
CA SER A 235 1.26 0.59 -12.16
C SER A 235 2.73 0.42 -12.58
N LEU A 236 3.61 1.35 -12.21
CA LEU A 236 5.05 1.26 -12.50
C LEU A 236 5.71 0.03 -11.84
N SER A 237 5.31 -0.33 -10.63
CA SER A 237 5.85 -1.51 -9.95
C SER A 237 5.21 -2.80 -10.43
N ARG A 238 3.88 -2.85 -10.58
CA ARG A 238 3.15 -4.10 -10.86
C ARG A 238 3.07 -4.47 -12.33
N VAL A 239 2.96 -3.49 -13.22
CA VAL A 239 2.80 -3.72 -14.65
C VAL A 239 4.16 -3.71 -15.33
N TYR A 240 4.98 -2.71 -15.02
CA TYR A 240 6.24 -2.49 -15.73
C TYR A 240 7.47 -3.04 -15.00
N GLY A 241 7.37 -3.37 -13.71
CA GLY A 241 8.51 -3.83 -12.91
C GLY A 241 9.65 -2.80 -12.82
N LEU A 242 9.35 -1.51 -13.02
CA LEU A 242 10.36 -0.46 -13.16
C LEU A 242 10.81 0.11 -11.82
N ILE A 243 9.97 -0.01 -10.79
CA ILE A 243 10.30 0.48 -9.46
C ILE A 243 10.10 -0.64 -8.43
N ASP A 244 11.06 -0.73 -7.50
CA ASP A 244 11.06 -1.74 -6.44
C ASP A 244 10.61 -1.16 -5.08
N ARG A 245 10.19 0.10 -5.06
CA ARG A 245 9.64 0.71 -3.85
C ARG A 245 8.16 0.34 -3.73
N PHE A 246 7.71 0.14 -2.49
CA PHE A 246 6.31 -0.11 -2.21
C PHE A 246 5.42 1.06 -2.63
N SER A 247 4.24 0.75 -3.19
CA SER A 247 3.22 1.72 -3.55
C SER A 247 1.89 1.22 -3.02
N GLU A 248 1.28 2.03 -2.16
CA GLU A 248 0.23 1.57 -1.27
C GLU A 248 -1.19 1.80 -1.82
N ASP A 249 -1.29 2.61 -2.87
CA ASP A 249 -2.52 3.17 -3.42
C ASP A 249 -2.80 2.65 -4.84
N ILE A 250 -4.07 2.47 -5.17
CA ILE A 250 -4.53 2.18 -6.54
C ILE A 250 -5.07 3.47 -7.14
N ASP A 251 -4.28 4.08 -8.02
CA ASP A 251 -4.69 5.29 -8.74
C ASP A 251 -5.41 4.94 -10.04
N LEU A 252 -6.71 5.22 -10.11
CA LEU A 252 -7.50 5.08 -11.34
C LEU A 252 -7.94 6.43 -11.89
N LEU A 253 -7.64 6.66 -13.17
CA LEU A 253 -8.30 7.67 -13.97
C LEU A 253 -9.60 7.11 -14.55
N VAL A 254 -10.75 7.64 -14.16
CA VAL A 254 -12.07 7.27 -14.68
C VAL A 254 -12.42 8.16 -15.87
N ILE A 255 -12.56 7.55 -17.04
CA ILE A 255 -12.82 8.23 -18.31
C ILE A 255 -14.30 8.15 -18.61
N PHE A 256 -14.96 9.30 -18.51
CA PHE A 256 -16.34 9.44 -18.96
C PHE A 256 -16.36 9.80 -20.45
N PRO A 257 -17.25 9.20 -21.25
CA PRO A 257 -17.40 9.56 -22.65
C PRO A 257 -17.95 10.98 -22.78
N ASP A 258 -17.37 11.74 -23.71
CA ASP A 258 -17.81 13.10 -24.07
C ASP A 258 -18.82 13.10 -25.23
N GLU A 259 -18.92 11.99 -25.97
CA GLU A 259 -19.92 11.76 -27.01
C GLU A 259 -21.35 11.83 -26.43
N GLY A 260 -22.34 12.12 -27.29
CA GLY A 260 -23.74 12.23 -26.86
C GLY A 260 -24.02 13.35 -25.84
N GLY A 261 -23.20 14.40 -25.84
CA GLY A 261 -23.28 15.52 -24.88
C GLY A 261 -22.72 15.20 -23.50
N GLY A 262 -22.06 14.06 -23.35
CA GLY A 262 -21.42 13.59 -22.13
C GLY A 262 -22.41 13.16 -21.05
N SER A 263 -21.85 12.86 -19.87
CA SER A 263 -22.62 12.51 -18.67
C SER A 263 -22.76 13.71 -17.73
N SER A 264 -23.91 13.82 -17.07
CA SER A 264 -24.10 14.81 -15.99
C SER A 264 -23.22 14.49 -14.78
N GLU A 265 -22.89 15.52 -14.00
CA GLU A 265 -22.13 15.37 -12.75
C GLU A 265 -22.80 14.37 -11.79
N ASN A 266 -24.13 14.32 -11.76
CA ASN A 266 -24.90 13.36 -10.97
C ASN A 266 -24.72 11.92 -11.42
N GLN A 267 -24.74 11.67 -12.73
CA GLN A 267 -24.51 10.34 -13.29
C GLN A 267 -23.08 9.88 -13.01
N ARG A 268 -22.10 10.78 -13.13
CA ARG A 268 -20.69 10.53 -12.79
C ARG A 268 -20.53 10.19 -11.31
N ASP A 269 -21.10 10.99 -10.40
CA ASP A 269 -21.04 10.75 -8.96
C ASP A 269 -21.69 9.42 -8.57
N LYS A 270 -22.86 9.13 -9.16
CA LYS A 270 -23.56 7.86 -8.96
C LYS A 270 -22.69 6.68 -9.41
N LEU A 271 -22.02 6.80 -10.56
CA LEU A 271 -21.14 5.73 -11.04
C LEU A 271 -19.94 5.50 -10.12
N LEU A 272 -19.29 6.56 -9.63
CA LEU A 272 -18.18 6.41 -8.66
C LEU A 272 -18.62 5.69 -7.38
N LYS A 273 -19.85 5.96 -6.91
CA LYS A 273 -20.46 5.23 -5.77
C LYS A 273 -20.79 3.78 -6.11
N VAL A 274 -21.21 3.48 -7.34
CA VAL A 274 -21.43 2.11 -7.81
C VAL A 274 -20.12 1.32 -7.82
N ILE A 275 -19.02 1.90 -8.34
CA ILE A 275 -17.71 1.25 -8.33
C ILE A 275 -17.30 0.90 -6.90
N GLN A 276 -17.42 1.87 -5.97
CA GLN A 276 -17.15 1.63 -4.55
C GLN A 276 -17.99 0.47 -3.99
N ALA A 277 -19.31 0.51 -4.17
CA ALA A 277 -20.21 -0.50 -3.63
C ALA A 277 -19.93 -1.90 -4.21
N GLU A 278 -19.63 -2.00 -5.50
CA GLU A 278 -19.26 -3.26 -6.15
C GLU A 278 -17.94 -3.82 -5.61
N VAL A 279 -16.93 -2.97 -5.42
CA VAL A 279 -15.65 -3.39 -4.81
C VAL A 279 -15.90 -3.88 -3.39
N HIS A 280 -16.60 -3.11 -2.56
CA HIS A 280 -16.89 -3.49 -1.17
C HIS A 280 -17.67 -4.82 -1.08
N GLN A 281 -18.70 -4.98 -1.91
CA GLN A 281 -19.47 -6.21 -1.98
C GLN A 281 -18.61 -7.40 -2.42
N TYR A 282 -17.74 -7.21 -3.42
CA TYR A 282 -16.86 -8.26 -3.91
C TYR A 282 -15.88 -8.74 -2.83
N LEU A 283 -15.22 -7.80 -2.14
CA LEU A 283 -14.24 -8.13 -1.09
C LEU A 283 -14.85 -8.84 0.12
N GLY A 284 -16.16 -8.77 0.31
CA GLY A 284 -16.89 -9.38 1.41
C GLY A 284 -17.23 -8.36 2.48
N ALA A 285 -18.38 -7.70 2.34
CA ALA A 285 -18.78 -6.55 3.14
C ALA A 285 -18.85 -6.81 4.67
N ASP A 286 -19.00 -8.08 5.08
CA ASP A 286 -19.00 -8.46 6.50
C ASP A 286 -17.58 -8.49 7.11
N ALA A 287 -16.56 -8.71 6.29
CA ALA A 287 -15.17 -8.88 6.72
C ALA A 287 -14.28 -7.68 6.40
N VAL A 288 -14.67 -6.86 5.41
CA VAL A 288 -13.92 -5.69 4.96
C VAL A 288 -14.69 -4.42 5.31
N CYS A 289 -14.05 -3.50 6.03
CA CYS A 289 -14.62 -2.18 6.35
C CYS A 289 -14.16 -1.16 5.30
N GLU A 290 -15.05 -0.25 4.88
CA GLU A 290 -14.69 0.85 3.97
C GLU A 290 -14.70 2.20 4.70
N GLU A 291 -13.75 3.06 4.34
CA GLU A 291 -13.61 4.41 4.87
C GLU A 291 -13.52 5.40 3.69
N LEU A 292 -14.46 6.35 3.64
CA LEU A 292 -14.40 7.44 2.66
C LEU A 292 -13.36 8.47 3.11
N LEU A 293 -12.27 8.59 2.37
CA LEU A 293 -11.20 9.54 2.69
C LEU A 293 -11.50 10.92 2.11
N ARG A 294 -11.80 10.99 0.81
CA ARG A 294 -12.02 12.24 0.08
C ARG A 294 -13.07 12.04 -1.00
N SER A 295 -13.87 13.06 -1.26
CA SER A 295 -14.80 13.06 -2.38
C SER A 295 -15.07 14.46 -2.91
N THR A 296 -15.05 14.57 -4.23
CA THR A 296 -15.59 15.72 -4.98
C THR A 296 -16.61 15.18 -5.95
N ARG A 297 -17.86 15.66 -5.86
CA ARG A 297 -19.00 15.15 -6.62
C ARG A 297 -18.65 14.99 -8.10
N GLY A 298 -18.82 13.78 -8.63
CA GLY A 298 -18.58 13.44 -10.03
C GLY A 298 -17.12 13.58 -10.52
N VAL A 299 -16.17 13.98 -9.68
CA VAL A 299 -14.79 14.30 -10.05
C VAL A 299 -13.79 13.37 -9.37
N LYS A 300 -13.92 13.17 -8.06
CA LYS A 300 -12.94 12.42 -7.27
C LYS A 300 -13.63 11.63 -6.15
N ARG A 301 -13.14 10.43 -5.88
CA ARG A 301 -13.61 9.59 -4.77
C ARG A 301 -12.51 8.64 -4.32
N ASP A 302 -12.02 8.86 -3.11
CA ASP A 302 -10.95 8.07 -2.49
C ASP A 302 -11.55 7.24 -1.37
N ILE A 303 -11.40 5.92 -1.47
CA ILE A 303 -11.93 4.96 -0.51
C ILE A 303 -10.77 4.12 0.00
N LYS A 304 -10.75 3.86 1.30
CA LYS A 304 -9.83 2.91 1.92
C LYS A 304 -10.58 1.66 2.36
N TYR A 305 -10.11 0.49 1.92
CA TYR A 305 -10.69 -0.81 2.29
C TYR A 305 -9.80 -1.50 3.31
N HIS A 306 -10.29 -1.64 4.53
CA HIS A 306 -9.65 -2.30 5.65
C HIS A 306 -10.03 -3.79 5.64
N TYR A 307 -9.10 -4.66 5.25
CA TYR A 307 -9.28 -6.11 5.22
C TYR A 307 -8.80 -6.79 6.50
N PRO A 308 -9.21 -8.06 6.77
CA PRO A 308 -8.73 -8.80 7.92
C PRO A 308 -7.22 -9.04 7.78
N LEU A 309 -6.43 -8.28 8.54
CA LEU A 309 -4.98 -8.45 8.55
C LEU A 309 -4.61 -9.80 9.18
N ARG A 310 -3.80 -10.59 8.49
CA ARG A 310 -3.21 -11.82 9.02
C ARG A 310 -1.98 -11.54 9.90
N GLU A 311 -1.37 -10.37 9.74
CA GLU A 311 -0.33 -9.83 10.61
C GLU A 311 -0.95 -8.69 11.44
N ALA A 312 -1.14 -8.91 12.76
CA ALA A 312 -1.78 -7.94 13.64
C ALA A 312 -0.95 -6.64 13.75
N VAL A 313 -1.35 -5.68 12.93
CA VAL A 313 -1.14 -4.22 12.96
C VAL A 313 0.06 -3.79 13.77
N TYR A 314 1.13 -3.50 13.05
CA TYR A 314 2.08 -2.43 13.37
C TYR A 314 2.93 -2.04 12.14
N THR A 315 2.30 -2.05 10.97
CA THR A 315 2.92 -1.65 9.74
C THR A 315 2.53 -0.21 9.41
N ALA A 316 3.45 0.60 8.89
CA ALA A 316 3.13 1.86 8.21
C ALA A 316 2.52 1.64 6.83
N LEU A 317 2.25 0.38 6.49
CA LEU A 317 1.18 0.08 5.57
C LEU A 317 -0.08 0.50 6.30
N SER A 318 -0.66 1.60 5.85
CA SER A 318 -2.00 1.99 6.23
C SER A 318 -2.87 0.72 6.20
N GLU A 319 -3.54 0.40 7.32
CA GLU A 319 -4.41 -0.79 7.45
C GLU A 319 -5.40 -0.78 6.28
N GLY A 320 -5.20 -1.60 5.25
CA GLY A 320 -6.02 -1.55 4.04
C GLY A 320 -5.34 -1.07 2.75
N VAL A 321 -6.15 -1.04 1.70
CA VAL A 321 -5.79 -0.56 0.35
C VAL A 321 -6.61 0.69 0.04
N THR A 322 -5.94 1.74 -0.40
CA THR A 322 -6.59 2.95 -0.91
C THR A 322 -6.90 2.77 -2.38
N LEU A 323 -8.15 3.01 -2.78
CA LEU A 323 -8.58 3.21 -4.15
C LEU A 323 -8.82 4.71 -4.38
N GLU A 324 -7.95 5.35 -5.15
CA GLU A 324 -8.11 6.74 -5.58
C GLU A 324 -8.73 6.78 -6.98
N MET A 325 -9.99 7.18 -7.08
CA MET A 325 -10.65 7.41 -8.37
C MET A 325 -10.70 8.90 -8.68
N GLY A 326 -10.06 9.31 -9.77
CA GLY A 326 -10.11 10.67 -10.29
C GLY A 326 -10.60 10.70 -11.74
N ALA A 327 -11.34 11.74 -12.12
CA ALA A 327 -11.78 11.96 -13.49
C ALA A 327 -11.01 13.08 -14.20
N ARG A 328 -9.87 13.50 -13.64
CA ARG A 328 -9.00 14.56 -14.15
C ARG A 328 -7.63 13.98 -14.54
N GLY A 329 -7.17 14.29 -15.73
CA GLY A 329 -5.90 13.85 -16.28
C GLY A 329 -6.01 13.42 -17.74
N GLY A 330 -4.84 13.20 -18.38
CA GLY A 330 -4.78 12.58 -19.70
C GLY A 330 -4.78 11.07 -19.58
N ALA A 331 -5.58 10.40 -20.41
CA ALA A 331 -5.69 8.95 -20.46
C ALA A 331 -4.69 8.30 -21.41
N GLU A 332 -4.05 9.09 -22.28
CA GLU A 332 -3.28 8.59 -23.41
C GLU A 332 -1.81 9.02 -23.34
N PRO A 333 -0.89 8.18 -23.86
CA PRO A 333 -1.14 6.83 -24.34
C PRO A 333 -1.36 5.81 -23.20
N ALA A 334 -2.32 4.92 -23.38
CA ALA A 334 -2.52 3.74 -22.52
C ALA A 334 -2.38 2.43 -23.31
N GLU A 335 -2.25 1.32 -22.60
CA GLU A 335 -2.19 -0.03 -23.15
C GLU A 335 -2.82 -1.05 -22.20
N GLN A 336 -3.45 -2.08 -22.78
CA GLN A 336 -4.09 -3.14 -22.03
C GLN A 336 -3.04 -4.14 -21.51
N HIS A 337 -3.17 -4.51 -20.25
CA HIS A 337 -2.34 -5.50 -19.57
C HIS A 337 -3.22 -6.53 -18.87
N ILE A 338 -2.65 -7.73 -18.68
CA ILE A 338 -3.27 -8.84 -17.96
C ILE A 338 -2.53 -8.99 -16.63
N LEU A 339 -3.25 -8.90 -15.52
CA LEU A 339 -2.67 -8.95 -14.18
C LEU A 339 -3.25 -10.08 -13.32
N ARG A 340 -2.47 -10.47 -12.31
CA ARG A 340 -2.87 -11.24 -11.13
C ARG A 340 -1.96 -10.90 -9.94
N SER A 341 -2.29 -11.41 -8.75
CA SER A 341 -1.46 -11.20 -7.55
C SER A 341 -0.15 -11.98 -7.61
N ILE A 342 0.88 -11.45 -6.96
CA ILE A 342 2.22 -12.08 -6.90
C ILE A 342 2.13 -13.48 -6.29
N ILE A 343 1.30 -13.65 -5.26
CA ILE A 343 1.14 -14.95 -4.61
C ILE A 343 0.44 -15.98 -5.50
N ALA A 344 -0.46 -15.54 -6.38
CA ALA A 344 -1.08 -16.42 -7.37
C ALA A 344 -0.07 -16.83 -8.44
N ASP A 345 0.74 -15.90 -8.96
CA ASP A 345 1.83 -16.22 -9.87
C ASP A 345 2.80 -17.23 -9.23
N TYR A 346 3.25 -16.97 -7.99
CA TYR A 346 4.11 -17.87 -7.23
C TYR A 346 3.50 -19.27 -7.06
N ALA A 347 2.23 -19.36 -6.67
CA ALA A 347 1.57 -20.64 -6.50
C ALA A 347 1.51 -21.45 -7.80
N ILE A 348 1.24 -20.79 -8.92
CA ILE A 348 1.14 -21.43 -10.23
C ILE A 348 2.52 -21.85 -10.74
N THR A 349 3.53 -20.96 -10.67
CA THR A 349 4.86 -21.23 -11.25
C THR A 349 5.72 -22.13 -10.38
N GLU A 350 5.71 -21.93 -9.06
CA GLU A 350 6.62 -22.62 -8.13
C GLU A 350 5.97 -23.82 -7.43
N LEU A 351 4.65 -23.76 -7.18
CA LEU A 351 3.92 -24.85 -6.49
C LEU A 351 3.13 -25.74 -7.44
N GLY A 352 3.02 -25.37 -8.73
CA GLY A 352 2.31 -26.14 -9.75
C GLY A 352 0.79 -26.10 -9.63
N GLU A 353 0.24 -25.06 -8.99
CA GLU A 353 -1.21 -24.87 -8.88
C GLU A 353 -1.86 -24.53 -10.23
N SER A 354 -3.14 -24.88 -10.38
CA SER A 354 -3.92 -24.44 -11.53
C SER A 354 -4.40 -23.00 -11.37
N ASP A 355 -4.56 -22.28 -12.47
CA ASP A 355 -5.08 -20.91 -12.50
C ASP A 355 -6.55 -20.77 -12.05
N ASN A 356 -7.26 -21.90 -11.93
CA ASN A 356 -8.63 -22.00 -11.44
C ASN A 356 -8.73 -22.63 -10.05
N GLN A 357 -7.60 -22.80 -9.34
CA GLN A 357 -7.60 -23.37 -7.98
C GLN A 357 -8.34 -22.47 -6.99
N TRP A 358 -8.19 -21.15 -7.14
CA TRP A 358 -8.91 -20.11 -6.39
C TRP A 358 -9.43 -19.04 -7.35
N GLU A 359 -10.53 -18.37 -7.02
CA GLU A 359 -11.07 -17.28 -7.85
C GLU A 359 -10.02 -16.19 -8.11
N GLU A 360 -9.23 -15.87 -7.09
CA GLU A 360 -8.18 -14.85 -7.13
C GLU A 360 -6.95 -15.25 -7.97
N PHE A 361 -6.85 -16.52 -8.41
CA PHE A 361 -5.75 -16.99 -9.28
C PHE A 361 -6.00 -16.69 -10.77
N ALA A 362 -7.26 -16.46 -11.13
CA ALA A 362 -7.64 -16.04 -12.47
C ALA A 362 -7.05 -14.67 -12.78
N THR A 363 -6.60 -14.45 -14.01
CA THR A 363 -6.15 -13.14 -14.46
C THR A 363 -7.31 -12.19 -14.72
N PHE A 364 -7.02 -10.89 -14.80
CA PHE A 364 -7.97 -9.87 -15.23
C PHE A 364 -7.29 -8.80 -16.09
N ASP A 365 -8.07 -8.18 -16.97
CA ASP A 365 -7.60 -7.12 -17.85
C ASP A 365 -7.64 -5.77 -17.15
N VAL A 366 -6.64 -4.93 -17.42
CA VAL A 366 -6.59 -3.54 -16.96
C VAL A 366 -5.97 -2.67 -18.05
N ASN A 367 -6.55 -1.48 -18.27
CA ASN A 367 -5.91 -0.48 -19.11
C ASN A 367 -4.93 0.34 -18.27
N VAL A 368 -3.69 0.51 -18.73
CA VAL A 368 -2.60 1.10 -17.94
C VAL A 368 -1.99 2.27 -18.70
N LEU A 369 -1.76 3.39 -18.02
CA LEU A 369 -1.07 4.54 -18.58
C LEU A 369 0.39 4.17 -18.89
N LYS A 370 0.86 4.45 -20.10
CA LYS A 370 2.21 4.05 -20.49
C LYS A 370 3.30 4.72 -19.65
N ALA A 371 4.40 4.01 -19.46
CA ALA A 371 5.51 4.44 -18.62
C ALA A 371 6.15 5.77 -19.10
N GLU A 372 6.25 5.99 -20.42
CA GLU A 372 6.75 7.24 -20.99
C GLU A 372 5.86 8.45 -20.67
N ARG A 373 4.54 8.27 -20.67
CA ARG A 373 3.59 9.30 -20.23
C ARG A 373 3.73 9.58 -18.75
N THR A 374 3.80 8.52 -17.95
CA THR A 374 4.00 8.63 -16.49
C THR A 374 5.30 9.38 -16.14
N LEU A 375 6.38 9.16 -16.89
CA LEU A 375 7.63 9.89 -16.75
C LEU A 375 7.44 11.40 -17.00
N LEU A 376 6.79 11.78 -18.10
CA LEU A 376 6.56 13.18 -18.42
C LEU A 376 5.63 13.86 -17.40
N GLU A 377 4.59 13.17 -16.92
CA GLU A 377 3.70 13.70 -15.86
C GLU A 377 4.48 13.97 -14.56
N LYS A 378 5.37 13.05 -14.17
CA LYS A 378 6.22 13.25 -12.99
C LYS A 378 7.22 14.38 -13.18
N LEU A 379 7.82 14.51 -14.37
CA LEU A 379 8.71 15.63 -14.68
C LEU A 379 7.98 16.97 -14.64
N ALA A 380 6.77 17.05 -15.21
CA ALA A 380 5.94 18.26 -15.18
C ALA A 380 5.53 18.65 -13.75
N ALA A 381 5.13 17.66 -12.94
CA ALA A 381 4.80 17.87 -11.53
C ALA A 381 6.03 18.36 -10.73
N VAL A 382 7.20 17.77 -10.99
CA VAL A 382 8.44 18.19 -10.35
C VAL A 382 8.81 19.63 -10.76
N HIS A 383 8.79 19.91 -12.06
CA HIS A 383 9.11 21.21 -12.62
C HIS A 383 8.23 22.31 -12.02
N THR A 384 6.91 22.10 -12.00
CA THR A 384 5.94 23.05 -11.43
C THR A 384 6.29 23.43 -9.99
N ILE A 385 6.58 22.44 -9.15
CA ILE A 385 6.91 22.69 -7.73
C ILE A 385 8.25 23.40 -7.60
N THR A 386 9.25 23.05 -8.42
CA THR A 386 10.57 23.69 -8.35
C THR A 386 10.62 25.09 -8.98
N SER A 387 9.67 25.43 -9.85
CA SER A 387 9.58 26.73 -10.52
C SER A 387 8.95 27.80 -9.62
N ASP A 388 8.21 27.41 -8.60
CA ASP A 388 7.70 28.31 -7.57
C ASP A 388 8.68 28.33 -6.39
N ALA A 389 9.48 29.39 -6.30
CA ALA A 389 10.46 29.59 -5.22
C ALA A 389 9.81 29.67 -3.81
N THR A 390 8.49 29.84 -3.73
CA THR A 390 7.73 29.87 -2.47
C THR A 390 7.03 28.55 -2.15
N ALA A 391 6.98 27.62 -3.11
CA ALA A 391 6.32 26.33 -2.91
C ALA A 391 7.13 25.43 -1.97
N ALA A 392 6.48 24.96 -0.91
CA ALA A 392 6.99 23.86 -0.12
C ALA A 392 6.67 22.54 -0.84
N ALA A 393 7.67 21.68 -1.02
CA ALA A 393 7.46 20.34 -1.55
C ALA A 393 6.49 19.56 -0.63
N PRO A 394 5.41 18.97 -1.17
CA PRO A 394 4.49 18.16 -0.37
C PRO A 394 5.18 16.98 0.32
N ALA A 395 4.62 16.52 1.44
CA ALA A 395 5.09 15.30 2.09
C ALA A 395 5.02 14.11 1.10
N GLY A 396 6.07 13.28 1.08
CA GLY A 396 6.16 12.14 0.15
C GLY A 396 6.59 12.48 -1.28
N TRP A 397 6.81 13.76 -1.60
CA TRP A 397 7.17 14.20 -2.95
C TRP A 397 8.52 13.65 -3.45
N GLY A 398 9.46 13.32 -2.55
CA GLY A 398 10.73 12.69 -2.90
C GLY A 398 10.58 11.37 -3.68
N ARG A 399 9.44 10.68 -3.58
CA ARG A 399 9.12 9.48 -4.37
C ARG A 399 9.07 9.77 -5.87
N HIS A 400 8.69 10.99 -6.29
CA HIS A 400 8.68 11.37 -7.70
C HIS A 400 10.09 11.36 -8.29
N LEU A 401 11.09 11.85 -7.56
CA LEU A 401 12.49 11.83 -7.99
C LEU A 401 13.01 10.40 -8.14
N HIS A 402 12.68 9.52 -7.19
CA HIS A 402 13.02 8.10 -7.26
C HIS A 402 12.40 7.44 -8.51
N ASP A 403 11.13 7.69 -8.79
CA ASP A 403 10.47 7.11 -9.97
C ASP A 403 11.04 7.62 -11.27
N ILE A 404 11.30 8.94 -11.36
CA ILE A 404 11.93 9.56 -12.52
C ILE A 404 13.29 8.91 -12.79
N TYR A 405 14.10 8.71 -11.75
CA TYR A 405 15.39 8.04 -11.87
C TYR A 405 15.25 6.66 -12.51
N TRP A 406 14.39 5.80 -11.98
CA TRP A 406 14.22 4.45 -12.50
C TRP A 406 13.56 4.40 -13.88
N LEU A 407 12.63 5.29 -14.16
CA LEU A 407 12.03 5.46 -15.49
C LEU A 407 13.07 5.86 -16.54
N LEU A 408 14.02 6.74 -16.17
CA LEU A 408 15.11 7.16 -17.06
C LEU A 408 16.18 6.08 -17.23
N GLU A 409 16.43 5.25 -16.22
CA GLU A 409 17.35 4.10 -16.33
C GLU A 409 16.79 3.00 -17.24
N SER A 410 15.46 2.87 -17.34
CA SER A 410 14.81 1.90 -18.21
C SER A 410 15.16 2.12 -19.70
N GLU A 411 15.81 1.13 -20.31
CA GLU A 411 16.10 1.14 -21.75
C GLU A 411 14.81 1.15 -22.58
N ALA A 412 13.80 0.38 -22.16
CA ALA A 412 12.51 0.33 -22.85
C ALA A 412 11.81 1.69 -22.88
N VAL A 413 11.79 2.42 -21.75
CA VAL A 413 11.19 3.76 -21.68
C VAL A 413 11.98 4.75 -22.54
N ARG A 414 13.32 4.72 -22.49
CA ARG A 414 14.17 5.57 -23.33
C ARG A 414 13.97 5.28 -24.82
N ALA A 415 13.84 4.02 -25.21
CA ALA A 415 13.56 3.62 -26.58
C ALA A 415 12.18 4.12 -27.05
N LYS A 416 11.14 3.99 -26.22
CA LYS A 416 9.80 4.53 -26.52
C LYS A 416 9.82 6.05 -26.67
N LEU A 417 10.48 6.77 -25.76
CA LEU A 417 10.68 8.22 -25.89
C LEU A 417 11.46 8.58 -27.16
N ALA A 418 12.50 7.83 -27.52
CA ALA A 418 13.25 8.03 -28.76
C ALA A 418 12.36 7.85 -30.00
N ALA A 419 11.54 6.80 -30.01
CA ALA A 419 10.61 6.50 -31.10
C ALA A 419 9.52 7.56 -31.29
N LEU A 420 9.07 8.23 -30.22
CA LEU A 420 8.13 9.36 -30.31
C LEU A 420 8.71 10.57 -31.08
N GLY A 421 10.03 10.70 -31.14
CA GLY A 421 10.70 11.89 -31.68
C GLY A 421 10.41 13.17 -30.88
N PRO A 422 10.96 14.33 -31.29
CA PRO A 422 10.72 15.61 -30.62
C PRO A 422 9.24 16.03 -30.66
N GLU A 423 8.60 15.94 -31.83
CA GLU A 423 7.20 16.34 -32.01
C GLU A 423 6.23 15.52 -31.16
N GLY A 424 6.40 14.20 -31.11
CA GLY A 424 5.54 13.34 -30.29
C GLY A 424 5.71 13.58 -28.80
N ARG A 425 6.92 13.93 -28.34
CA ARG A 425 7.16 14.34 -26.95
C ARG A 425 6.48 15.67 -26.65
N ASP A 426 6.62 16.66 -27.54
CA ASP A 426 6.02 17.98 -27.36
C ASP A 426 4.48 17.90 -27.37
N GLN A 427 3.89 17.06 -28.22
CA GLN A 427 2.46 16.77 -28.20
C GLN A 427 2.02 16.17 -26.86
N LEU A 428 2.81 15.24 -26.31
CA LEU A 428 2.47 14.59 -25.06
C LEU A 428 2.59 15.53 -23.86
N VAL A 429 3.64 16.37 -23.82
CA VAL A 429 3.78 17.45 -22.83
C VAL A 429 2.63 18.45 -22.96
N GLY A 430 2.29 18.86 -24.18
CA GLY A 430 1.17 19.76 -24.45
C GLY A 430 -0.16 19.21 -23.95
N ASP A 431 -0.46 17.92 -24.13
CA ASP A 431 -1.64 17.30 -23.54
C ASP A 431 -1.58 17.30 -22.01
N ILE A 432 -0.43 17.00 -21.38
CA ILE A 432 -0.27 17.07 -19.91
C ILE A 432 -0.61 18.47 -19.40
N GLU A 433 -0.05 19.50 -20.01
CA GLU A 433 -0.27 20.90 -19.63
C GLU A 433 -1.72 21.31 -19.83
N GLN A 434 -2.32 20.97 -20.98
CA GLN A 434 -3.73 21.26 -21.27
C GLN A 434 -4.67 20.59 -20.26
N ARG A 435 -4.41 19.33 -19.91
CA ARG A 435 -5.21 18.57 -18.94
C ARG A 435 -5.04 19.12 -17.53
N SER A 436 -3.83 19.56 -17.17
CA SER A 436 -3.55 20.21 -15.88
C SER A 436 -4.28 21.55 -15.77
N ALA A 437 -4.26 22.37 -16.83
CA ALA A 437 -5.00 23.63 -16.88
C ALA A 437 -6.52 23.41 -16.78
N ALA A 438 -7.07 22.44 -17.52
CA ALA A 438 -8.49 22.09 -17.44
C ALA A 438 -8.91 21.55 -16.05
N ALA A 439 -7.96 21.00 -15.30
CA ALA A 439 -8.15 20.49 -13.94
C ALA A 439 -7.98 21.56 -12.85
N ASP A 440 -7.63 22.80 -13.23
CA ASP A 440 -7.22 23.89 -12.34
C ASP A 440 -6.04 23.49 -11.44
N TRP A 441 -5.09 22.74 -12.02
CA TRP A 441 -3.85 22.35 -11.36
C TRP A 441 -2.73 23.31 -11.74
N PRO A 442 -1.88 23.72 -10.78
CA PRO A 442 -0.69 24.50 -11.09
C PRO A 442 0.14 23.79 -12.15
N SER A 443 0.56 24.53 -13.17
CA SER A 443 1.46 24.06 -14.22
C SER A 443 2.38 25.20 -14.58
N ALA A 444 3.67 25.04 -14.30
CA ALA A 444 4.67 25.93 -14.87
C ALA A 444 4.77 25.60 -16.36
N ALA A 445 4.53 26.57 -17.24
CA ALA A 445 4.70 26.36 -18.67
C ALA A 445 6.16 25.92 -18.91
N ALA A 446 6.35 24.80 -19.60
CA ALA A 446 7.68 24.41 -19.99
C ALA A 446 8.28 25.55 -20.83
N SER A 447 9.36 26.17 -20.36
CA SER A 447 10.16 27.04 -21.24
C SER A 447 10.51 26.22 -22.47
N ARG A 448 10.19 26.72 -23.67
CA ARG A 448 10.28 26.00 -24.94
C ARG A 448 11.53 25.10 -24.98
N GLY A 449 11.34 23.81 -24.73
CA GLY A 449 12.41 22.82 -24.64
C GLY A 449 12.63 22.24 -23.25
N ILE A 450 11.85 21.22 -22.89
CA ILE A 450 12.41 20.11 -22.09
C ILE A 450 13.46 19.44 -22.98
N ARG A 451 14.68 19.96 -22.94
CA ARG A 451 15.80 19.39 -23.69
C ARG A 451 16.29 18.17 -22.91
N VAL A 452 15.90 16.98 -23.36
CA VAL A 452 16.55 15.74 -22.93
C VAL A 452 17.95 15.74 -23.55
N GLU A 453 18.92 16.39 -22.90
CA GLU A 453 20.32 16.22 -23.28
C GLU A 453 20.73 14.77 -22.96
N PRO A 454 21.57 14.11 -23.79
CA PRO A 454 22.11 12.77 -23.51
C PRO A 454 23.02 12.68 -22.26
N GLY A 455 22.95 13.67 -21.36
CA GLY A 455 23.92 13.97 -20.33
C GLY A 455 23.65 13.36 -18.95
N ILE A 456 22.84 12.31 -18.81
CA ILE A 456 23.01 11.42 -17.65
C ILE A 456 24.08 10.42 -18.05
N ARG A 457 25.35 10.83 -17.94
CA ARG A 457 26.46 9.87 -17.97
C ARG A 457 26.24 8.91 -16.81
N SER A 458 25.90 7.66 -17.09
CA SER A 458 25.99 6.58 -16.11
C SER A 458 27.39 6.66 -15.48
N ARG A 459 27.50 6.91 -14.17
CA ARG A 459 28.75 6.73 -13.44
C ARG A 459 29.04 5.23 -13.35
N ARG A 460 29.41 4.60 -14.46
CA ARG A 460 30.00 3.25 -14.49
C ARG A 460 31.52 3.27 -14.65
N THR A 461 32.15 4.44 -14.62
CA THR A 461 33.62 4.58 -14.69
C THR A 461 34.12 5.59 -13.66
N MET A 462 34.04 5.21 -12.38
CA MET A 462 34.89 5.76 -11.31
C MET A 462 35.20 4.65 -10.31
N CYS A 463 35.85 3.59 -10.79
CA CYS A 463 36.53 2.61 -9.93
C CYS A 463 37.71 2.00 -10.68
N SER A 464 38.64 2.84 -11.10
CA SER A 464 40.00 2.41 -11.46
C SER A 464 40.93 3.61 -11.50
N GLU A 465 41.13 4.27 -10.36
CA GLU A 465 42.32 5.10 -10.12
C GLU A 465 42.39 5.50 -8.64
N SER A 466 42.58 4.50 -7.79
CA SER A 466 43.14 4.72 -6.46
C SER A 466 44.65 4.92 -6.63
N GLY A 467 45.09 6.18 -6.69
CA GLY A 467 46.50 6.50 -6.85
C GLY A 467 46.86 7.91 -6.42
N ARG A 468 47.21 8.05 -5.13
CA ARG A 468 47.96 9.15 -4.50
C ARG A 468 47.14 10.38 -4.12
N GLY A 469 47.33 10.77 -2.85
CA GLY A 469 46.57 11.83 -2.20
C GLY A 469 47.12 13.22 -2.46
N LEU A 470 46.45 14.21 -1.89
CA LEU A 470 47.01 15.33 -1.14
C LEU A 470 45.88 16.24 -0.65
N ARG A 471 46.17 16.91 0.46
CA ARG A 471 45.29 17.76 1.28
C ARG A 471 44.89 19.05 0.55
N GLY A 472 43.73 19.60 0.88
CA GLY A 472 43.40 21.01 0.58
C GLY A 472 42.02 21.41 1.10
N ARG A 473 41.98 22.49 1.90
CA ARG A 473 40.77 23.16 2.42
C ARG A 473 40.04 23.94 1.31
N HIS A 474 38.99 24.67 1.72
CA HIS A 474 38.19 25.71 1.03
C HIS A 474 36.82 25.17 0.56
N GLY A 475 35.66 25.61 1.04
CA GLY A 475 35.25 26.96 1.43
C GLY A 475 34.53 27.59 0.23
N PHE A 476 33.23 27.30 0.06
CA PHE A 476 32.42 27.83 -1.04
C PHE A 476 31.79 29.17 -0.63
N ASP A 477 32.20 30.22 -1.33
CA ASP A 477 31.56 31.54 -1.33
C ASP A 477 30.83 31.71 -2.66
N VAL A 478 29.58 32.16 -2.62
CA VAL A 478 28.70 32.31 -3.79
C VAL A 478 28.41 33.80 -3.96
N ARG A 479 28.82 34.36 -5.11
CA ARG A 479 28.32 35.67 -5.56
C ARG A 479 27.44 35.52 -6.81
N PRO A 480 26.30 36.22 -6.88
CA PRO A 480 25.45 36.23 -8.06
C PRO A 480 26.00 37.20 -9.10
N GLY A 481 26.00 36.79 -10.37
CA GLY A 481 26.30 37.66 -11.51
C GLY A 481 25.07 38.46 -11.93
N SER A 482 25.28 39.76 -12.17
CA SER A 482 24.30 40.72 -12.67
C SER A 482 23.89 40.43 -14.12
N PRO A 483 22.71 40.91 -14.57
CA PRO A 483 22.19 40.64 -15.91
C PRO A 483 22.71 41.66 -16.93
N ASP A 484 22.87 41.20 -18.17
CA ASP A 484 22.66 41.97 -19.41
C ASP A 484 21.95 41.06 -20.43
#